data_AF-A0A9D7T3U1-F1
#
_entry.id   AF-A0A9D7T3U1-F1
#
_cell.length_a   1.000
_cell.length_b   1.000
_cell.length_c   1.000
_cell.angle_alpha   90.00
_cell.angle_beta   90.00
_cell.angle_gamma   90.00
#
_symmetry.space_group_name_H-M   'P 1'
#
loop_
_entity.id
_entity.type
_entity.pdbx_description
1 polymer ?
#
loop_
_entity_poly.entity_id
_entity_poly.type
_entity_poly.pdbx_seq_one_letter_code
_entity_poly.pdbx_strand_id
1 'polypeptide(L)'
;MFVDGNRDGQISLDGTDDTAADKPFRFWVNDDDDGGTTLIPPVIGIGAGTTFINETDAVPVQQADYTRHKIVSKRNLEDCGRLWINLSGLQGMITDPNTTFQIGLKWADGYTGTPAINIYPSAEGTGSDSYLRDDAAAQAQITGVFNTAVTDKNNKNTVDTTGTFIIKSDYWTGLTAANPNKCLLFEGAGIGKGQLVIVILDASGNQIGEGPGVWLDLKRIKSMYEGLGTAFDKPADETPQGIVFVHGWNMSPEGSTSFAETMFKRLWHRGFKGRLVSIRWNTNYSDAFDNVPLVGEAIEGYLADYNGSERVAWQSGAIVKAAVDGLPAGYSQNIIAHSMGNIVAGSALLSGVTFDNYVLMQAAVPASCYDDRVILKQAERLSPDSYAGFHPTFWEADASPDDDTVAETRAMSYRGRLSSTTGNLVSFYLTNDHATTYAWEFNNDQTKPIPNYGYTRGAPATLGAQRALWRQIGMAYKDSLTDPLIAMPFVCRSWSKVVGAESRTAGSIKSSFNLNSSPSFFDTEHSAQFNRSIQVLKPFYDELLRRLQITPNP
;
A
#
# COMPACT_ATOMS: atom_id res chain seq x y z
N MET A 1 -25.92 -19.35 -3.61
CA MET A 1 -24.48 -19.06 -3.79
C MET A 1 -23.98 -18.34 -2.56
N PHE A 2 -22.68 -18.34 -2.31
CA PHE A 2 -22.11 -17.70 -1.12
C PHE A 2 -20.81 -16.96 -1.46
N VAL A 3 -20.54 -15.91 -0.70
CA VAL A 3 -19.30 -15.12 -0.68
C VAL A 3 -18.92 -14.92 0.79
N ASP A 4 -17.76 -14.35 1.09
CA ASP A 4 -17.39 -13.95 2.47
C ASP A 4 -18.10 -12.63 2.83
N GLY A 5 -19.43 -12.72 2.96
CA GLY A 5 -20.34 -11.58 3.08
C GLY A 5 -20.06 -10.72 4.31
N ASN A 6 -19.57 -11.31 5.39
CA ASN A 6 -19.23 -10.60 6.61
C ASN A 6 -17.74 -10.16 6.66
N ARG A 7 -16.90 -10.59 5.72
CA ARG A 7 -15.46 -10.32 5.62
C ARG A 7 -14.69 -10.75 6.86
N ASP A 8 -14.93 -11.97 7.36
CA ASP A 8 -14.20 -12.57 8.49
C ASP A 8 -13.11 -13.57 8.06
N GLY A 9 -13.00 -13.84 6.75
CA GLY A 9 -12.04 -14.77 6.18
C GLY A 9 -12.58 -16.19 6.01
N GLN A 10 -13.83 -16.47 6.39
CA GLN A 10 -14.52 -17.74 6.18
C GLN A 10 -15.76 -17.57 5.30
N ILE A 11 -16.26 -18.65 4.73
CA ILE A 11 -17.58 -18.67 4.08
C ILE A 11 -18.42 -19.71 4.83
N SER A 12 -19.54 -19.25 5.37
CA SER A 12 -20.43 -20.01 6.24
C SER A 12 -21.82 -20.14 5.61
N LEU A 13 -22.42 -21.33 5.71
CA LEU A 13 -23.76 -21.63 5.20
C LEU A 13 -24.85 -21.47 6.28
N ASP A 14 -24.53 -20.83 7.40
CA ASP A 14 -25.43 -20.61 8.54
C ASP A 14 -26.18 -19.27 8.47
N GLY A 15 -26.00 -18.51 7.38
CA GLY A 15 -26.63 -17.22 7.11
C GLY A 15 -25.81 -16.01 7.57
N THR A 16 -24.66 -16.20 8.22
CA THR A 16 -23.79 -15.06 8.63
C THR A 16 -23.21 -14.29 7.43
N ASP A 17 -23.03 -14.99 6.30
CA ASP A 17 -22.55 -14.45 5.02
C ASP A 17 -23.65 -14.09 4.03
N ASP A 18 -24.92 -14.10 4.46
CA ASP A 18 -26.03 -13.73 3.59
C ASP A 18 -25.90 -12.27 3.13
N THR A 19 -26.10 -12.09 1.82
CA THR A 19 -26.10 -10.81 1.14
C THR A 19 -27.53 -10.44 0.73
N ALA A 20 -27.84 -9.15 0.73
CA ALA A 20 -29.15 -8.62 0.39
C ALA A 20 -29.04 -7.35 -0.45
N ALA A 21 -30.15 -6.87 -1.02
CA ALA A 21 -30.15 -5.65 -1.83
C ALA A 21 -29.65 -4.41 -1.08
N ASP A 22 -29.94 -4.31 0.22
CA ASP A 22 -29.50 -3.26 1.13
C ASP A 22 -28.15 -3.57 1.82
N LYS A 23 -27.74 -4.84 1.84
CA LYS A 23 -26.45 -5.33 2.34
C LYS A 23 -25.73 -6.20 1.29
N PRO A 24 -25.32 -5.61 0.14
CA PRO A 24 -24.60 -6.36 -0.88
C PRO A 24 -23.15 -6.64 -0.44
N PHE A 25 -22.54 -7.70 -0.96
CA PHE A 25 -21.10 -7.87 -0.89
C PHE A 25 -20.43 -6.85 -1.81
N ARG A 26 -19.73 -5.91 -1.19
CA ARG A 26 -19.08 -4.79 -1.86
C ARG A 26 -17.66 -5.17 -2.25
N PHE A 27 -17.35 -5.08 -3.54
CA PHE A 27 -16.05 -5.43 -4.08
C PHE A 27 -15.67 -4.48 -5.22
N TRP A 28 -14.44 -4.52 -5.71
CA TRP A 28 -13.97 -3.63 -6.76
C TRP A 28 -13.86 -4.32 -8.12
N VAL A 29 -13.84 -3.49 -9.16
CA VAL A 29 -13.45 -3.89 -10.52
C VAL A 29 -11.93 -3.95 -10.57
N ASN A 30 -11.39 -4.99 -11.19
CA ASN A 30 -9.94 -5.21 -11.36
C ASN A 30 -9.42 -4.38 -12.56
N ASP A 31 -9.56 -3.05 -12.47
CA ASP A 31 -9.26 -2.08 -13.53
C ASP A 31 -7.84 -1.49 -13.48
N ASP A 32 -7.00 -1.95 -12.55
CA ASP A 32 -5.57 -1.73 -12.53
C ASP A 32 -4.80 -2.75 -13.40
N ASP A 33 -3.48 -2.70 -13.32
CA ASP A 33 -2.57 -3.49 -14.16
C ASP A 33 -1.41 -3.95 -13.29
N ASP A 34 -1.53 -5.14 -12.69
CA ASP A 34 -0.47 -5.75 -11.87
C ASP A 34 0.70 -6.31 -12.71
N GLY A 35 0.79 -5.88 -13.97
CA GLY A 35 1.74 -6.35 -14.94
C GLY A 35 1.48 -7.78 -15.43
N GLY A 36 2.40 -8.27 -16.24
CA GLY A 36 2.52 -9.68 -16.60
C GLY A 36 3.99 -10.10 -16.49
N THR A 37 4.33 -11.32 -16.89
CA THR A 37 5.73 -11.79 -16.96
C THR A 37 6.52 -10.98 -18.02
N THR A 38 6.93 -9.76 -17.68
CA THR A 38 7.81 -8.96 -18.53
C THR A 38 9.24 -9.41 -18.24
N LEU A 39 9.89 -9.99 -19.24
CA LEU A 39 11.33 -10.26 -19.20
C LEU A 39 12.07 -8.94 -19.02
N ILE A 40 12.53 -8.64 -17.80
CA ILE A 40 13.47 -7.55 -17.59
C ILE A 40 14.84 -8.03 -18.10
N PRO A 41 15.54 -7.29 -18.97
CA PRO A 41 16.93 -7.62 -19.28
C PRO A 41 17.76 -7.64 -17.98
N PRO A 42 18.79 -8.49 -17.89
CA PRO A 42 19.56 -8.66 -16.67
C PRO A 42 20.08 -7.30 -16.16
N VAL A 43 19.74 -6.97 -14.92
CA VAL A 43 20.39 -5.87 -14.20
C VAL A 43 21.86 -6.22 -14.08
N ILE A 44 22.73 -5.34 -14.60
CA ILE A 44 24.18 -5.49 -14.51
C ILE A 44 24.54 -5.60 -13.02
N GLY A 45 25.02 -6.78 -12.59
CA GLY A 45 25.43 -7.04 -11.21
C GLY A 45 24.73 -8.22 -10.52
N ILE A 46 23.63 -8.72 -11.09
CA ILE A 46 22.97 -9.96 -10.66
C ILE A 46 22.96 -10.95 -11.83
N GLY A 47 23.43 -12.17 -11.59
CA GLY A 47 23.81 -13.14 -12.62
C GLY A 47 22.79 -13.30 -13.75
N ALA A 48 23.29 -13.32 -14.98
CA ALA A 48 22.49 -13.55 -16.18
C ALA A 48 21.73 -14.89 -16.09
N GLY A 49 20.41 -14.86 -16.25
CA GLY A 49 19.57 -16.06 -16.38
C GLY A 49 18.41 -16.22 -15.40
N THR A 50 18.10 -15.22 -14.57
CA THR A 50 16.91 -15.26 -13.69
C THR A 50 15.71 -14.61 -14.38
N THR A 51 14.63 -15.38 -14.57
CA THR A 51 13.33 -14.86 -14.98
C THR A 51 12.72 -14.14 -13.78
N PHE A 52 12.70 -12.81 -13.79
CA PHE A 52 11.97 -12.05 -12.77
C PHE A 52 10.50 -11.97 -13.16
N ILE A 53 9.61 -12.40 -12.26
CA ILE A 53 8.21 -12.05 -12.32
C ILE A 53 8.13 -10.63 -11.77
N ASN A 54 7.81 -9.64 -12.60
CA ASN A 54 7.59 -8.29 -12.11
C ASN A 54 6.17 -8.21 -11.54
N GLU A 55 6.02 -8.47 -10.24
CA GLU A 55 4.74 -8.35 -9.51
C GLU A 55 4.55 -6.92 -9.01
N THR A 56 4.72 -5.91 -9.87
CA THR A 56 4.52 -4.50 -9.56
C THR A 56 3.47 -3.89 -10.46
N ASP A 57 2.65 -2.98 -9.93
CA ASP A 57 1.68 -2.23 -10.73
C ASP A 57 2.37 -1.49 -11.88
N ALA A 58 1.85 -1.66 -13.08
CA ALA A 58 2.13 -0.80 -14.21
C ALA A 58 1.32 0.50 -14.06
N VAL A 59 2.03 1.60 -13.83
CA VAL A 59 1.44 2.92 -13.68
C VAL A 59 2.03 3.86 -14.75
N PRO A 60 1.21 4.40 -15.68
CA PRO A 60 -0.24 4.23 -15.82
C PRO A 60 -0.65 2.83 -16.34
N VAL A 61 -1.92 2.47 -16.07
CA VAL A 61 -2.57 1.23 -16.54
C VAL A 61 -2.41 1.10 -18.05
N GLN A 62 -1.80 -0.01 -18.52
CA GLN A 62 -1.66 -0.30 -19.94
C GLN A 62 -2.78 -1.20 -20.44
N GLN A 63 -3.16 -2.20 -19.64
CA GLN A 63 -4.28 -3.08 -19.88
C GLN A 63 -4.91 -3.48 -18.53
N ALA A 64 -6.18 -3.13 -18.35
CA ALA A 64 -6.94 -3.55 -17.17
C ALA A 64 -6.96 -5.09 -17.03
N ASP A 65 -6.66 -5.58 -15.85
CA ASP A 65 -6.48 -7.02 -15.59
C ASP A 65 -7.72 -7.85 -15.92
N TYR A 66 -8.93 -7.37 -15.62
CA TYR A 66 -10.16 -8.09 -15.94
C TYR A 66 -10.33 -8.36 -17.45
N THR A 67 -9.64 -7.62 -18.33
CA THR A 67 -9.72 -7.83 -19.78
C THR A 67 -8.84 -8.98 -20.27
N ARG A 68 -7.93 -9.48 -19.43
CA ARG A 68 -6.99 -10.56 -19.76
C ARG A 68 -7.63 -11.94 -19.68
N HIS A 69 -8.73 -12.07 -18.92
CA HIS A 69 -9.39 -13.34 -18.58
C HIS A 69 -8.41 -14.37 -18.00
N LYS A 70 -7.36 -13.87 -17.34
CA LYS A 70 -6.27 -14.67 -16.82
C LYS A 70 -5.63 -13.99 -15.62
N ILE A 71 -5.37 -14.77 -14.56
CA ILE A 71 -4.56 -14.40 -13.41
C ILE A 71 -3.09 -14.63 -13.79
N VAL A 72 -2.34 -13.57 -14.07
CA VAL A 72 -0.99 -13.64 -14.65
C VAL A 72 0.13 -13.52 -13.61
N SER A 73 -0.17 -13.01 -12.41
CA SER A 73 0.78 -12.86 -11.29
C SER A 73 0.11 -13.19 -9.95
N LYS A 74 0.88 -13.35 -8.88
CA LYS A 74 0.30 -13.50 -7.52
C LYS A 74 -0.32 -12.21 -7.02
N ARG A 75 0.05 -11.07 -7.59
CA ARG A 75 -0.49 -9.74 -7.23
C ARG A 75 -1.95 -9.58 -7.67
N ASN A 76 -2.30 -10.11 -8.85
CA ASN A 76 -3.70 -10.19 -9.33
C ASN A 76 -4.66 -10.87 -8.35
N LEU A 77 -4.15 -11.70 -7.45
CA LEU A 77 -4.97 -12.38 -6.46
C LEU A 77 -5.55 -11.40 -5.43
N GLU A 78 -4.94 -10.23 -5.23
CA GLU A 78 -5.51 -9.17 -4.39
C GLU A 78 -6.82 -8.65 -4.97
N ASP A 79 -7.08 -8.81 -6.27
CA ASP A 79 -8.29 -8.41 -6.96
C ASP A 79 -9.34 -9.53 -7.08
N CYS A 80 -9.09 -10.65 -6.39
CA CYS A 80 -9.99 -11.79 -6.38
C CYS A 80 -10.77 -11.88 -5.06
N GLY A 81 -12.08 -12.06 -5.17
CA GLY A 81 -12.97 -12.53 -4.10
C GLY A 81 -13.32 -14.01 -4.27
N ARG A 82 -13.88 -14.62 -3.22
CA ARG A 82 -14.33 -16.03 -3.25
C ARG A 82 -15.82 -16.13 -3.57
N LEU A 83 -16.21 -17.09 -4.40
CA LEU A 83 -17.60 -17.41 -4.73
C LEU A 83 -17.83 -18.92 -4.65
N TRP A 84 -18.79 -19.35 -3.83
CA TRP A 84 -19.15 -20.76 -3.70
C TRP A 84 -20.52 -21.05 -4.32
N ILE A 85 -20.58 -22.11 -5.13
CA ILE A 85 -21.82 -22.70 -5.64
C ILE A 85 -22.05 -24.01 -4.90
N ASN A 86 -23.02 -24.02 -3.97
CA ASN A 86 -23.48 -25.24 -3.32
C ASN A 86 -24.63 -25.84 -4.13
N LEU A 87 -24.49 -27.11 -4.52
CA LEU A 87 -25.45 -27.85 -5.33
C LEU A 87 -26.01 -29.06 -4.56
N SER A 88 -26.12 -28.93 -3.23
CA SER A 88 -26.65 -30.00 -2.37
C SER A 88 -28.06 -30.42 -2.82
N GLY A 89 -28.25 -31.71 -3.06
CA GLY A 89 -29.52 -32.27 -3.52
C GLY A 89 -29.72 -32.24 -5.03
N LEU A 90 -28.87 -31.56 -5.79
CA LEU A 90 -28.96 -31.45 -7.26
C LEU A 90 -27.89 -32.26 -8.00
N GLN A 91 -26.95 -32.90 -7.28
CA GLN A 91 -25.78 -33.53 -7.89
C GLN A 91 -26.16 -34.63 -8.86
N GLY A 92 -27.07 -35.53 -8.48
CA GLY A 92 -27.53 -36.62 -9.34
C GLY A 92 -28.11 -36.11 -10.67
N MET A 93 -28.89 -35.02 -10.62
CA MET A 93 -29.48 -34.38 -11.81
C MET A 93 -28.41 -33.74 -12.72
N ILE A 94 -27.35 -33.18 -12.14
CA ILE A 94 -26.28 -32.49 -12.88
C ILE A 94 -25.28 -33.49 -13.48
N THR A 95 -25.03 -34.61 -12.80
CA THR A 95 -24.03 -35.61 -13.22
C THR A 95 -24.63 -36.78 -13.99
N ASP A 96 -25.96 -36.94 -14.05
CA ASP A 96 -26.59 -38.03 -14.79
C ASP A 96 -26.43 -37.82 -16.31
N PRO A 97 -25.72 -38.73 -17.01
CA PRO A 97 -25.51 -38.61 -18.45
C PRO A 97 -26.80 -38.71 -19.27
N ASN A 98 -27.91 -39.16 -18.67
CA ASN A 98 -29.21 -39.33 -19.32
C ASN A 98 -30.15 -38.13 -19.12
N THR A 99 -29.86 -37.23 -18.18
CA THR A 99 -30.63 -36.00 -17.97
C THR A 99 -29.81 -34.80 -18.42
N THR A 100 -30.27 -34.11 -19.46
CA THR A 100 -29.56 -32.96 -20.04
C THR A 100 -30.01 -31.65 -19.38
N PHE A 101 -29.68 -31.48 -18.10
CA PHE A 101 -29.82 -30.19 -17.42
C PHE A 101 -28.53 -29.39 -17.51
N GLN A 102 -28.64 -28.07 -17.63
CA GLN A 102 -27.50 -27.17 -17.63
C GLN A 102 -27.62 -26.20 -16.46
N ILE A 103 -26.47 -25.83 -15.89
CA ILE A 103 -26.38 -24.85 -14.81
C ILE A 103 -25.77 -23.58 -15.39
N GLY A 104 -26.45 -22.46 -15.17
CA GLY A 104 -25.99 -21.16 -15.60
C GLY A 104 -25.94 -20.15 -14.46
N LEU A 105 -25.26 -19.03 -14.74
CA LEU A 105 -25.25 -17.84 -13.91
C LEU A 105 -25.92 -16.71 -14.69
N LYS A 106 -26.73 -15.92 -14.00
CA LYS A 106 -27.45 -14.79 -14.57
C LYS A 106 -27.56 -13.66 -13.56
N TRP A 107 -27.43 -12.41 -14.00
CA TRP A 107 -27.85 -11.26 -13.20
C TRP A 107 -29.38 -11.17 -13.21
N ALA A 108 -30.00 -11.24 -12.03
CA ALA A 108 -31.45 -11.10 -11.89
C ALA A 108 -31.89 -9.69 -12.29
N ASP A 109 -33.13 -9.57 -12.76
CA ASP A 109 -33.69 -8.28 -13.17
C ASP A 109 -33.67 -7.26 -12.00
N GLY A 110 -33.47 -5.98 -12.32
CA GLY A 110 -33.38 -4.91 -11.32
C GLY A 110 -31.97 -4.53 -10.88
N TYR A 111 -30.93 -4.98 -11.59
CA TYR A 111 -29.56 -4.47 -11.42
C TYR A 111 -29.43 -3.00 -11.88
N THR A 112 -28.42 -2.31 -11.37
CA THR A 112 -28.01 -0.96 -11.81
C THR A 112 -26.59 -0.98 -12.39
N GLY A 113 -26.33 -0.16 -13.40
CA GLY A 113 -25.05 -0.14 -14.10
C GLY A 113 -24.89 -1.34 -15.03
N THR A 114 -23.67 -1.83 -15.16
CA THR A 114 -23.31 -2.99 -15.99
C THR A 114 -22.47 -3.96 -15.15
N PRO A 115 -23.07 -4.56 -14.09
CA PRO A 115 -22.32 -5.46 -13.22
C PRO A 115 -21.83 -6.66 -14.03
N ALA A 116 -20.56 -6.99 -13.87
CA ALA A 116 -19.94 -8.11 -14.54
C ALA A 116 -18.80 -8.68 -13.69
N ILE A 117 -18.60 -10.00 -13.75
CA ILE A 117 -17.47 -10.68 -13.11
C ILE A 117 -16.83 -11.68 -14.08
N ASN A 118 -15.52 -11.88 -13.96
CA ASN A 118 -14.88 -13.11 -14.45
C ASN A 118 -14.75 -14.08 -13.30
N ILE A 119 -14.92 -15.37 -13.57
CA ILE A 119 -14.83 -16.44 -12.56
C ILE A 119 -13.70 -17.42 -12.90
N TYR A 120 -13.01 -17.89 -11.88
CA TYR A 120 -11.85 -18.77 -11.99
C TYR A 120 -12.05 -19.99 -11.09
N PRO A 121 -11.69 -21.21 -11.53
CA PRO A 121 -11.74 -22.37 -10.64
C PRO A 121 -10.78 -22.16 -9.47
N SER A 122 -11.21 -22.46 -8.24
CA SER A 122 -10.30 -22.41 -7.09
C SER A 122 -9.33 -23.60 -7.12
N ALA A 123 -8.03 -23.33 -6.93
CA ALA A 123 -7.02 -24.38 -6.77
C ALA A 123 -7.14 -25.11 -5.43
N GLU A 124 -7.76 -24.47 -4.43
CA GLU A 124 -7.98 -25.06 -3.12
C GLU A 124 -9.40 -25.66 -3.05
N GLY A 125 -9.47 -26.98 -2.84
CA GLY A 125 -10.71 -27.74 -2.95
C GLY A 125 -11.78 -27.37 -1.92
N THR A 126 -11.41 -26.80 -0.76
CA THR A 126 -12.35 -26.29 0.24
C THR A 126 -12.76 -24.84 0.01
N GLY A 127 -12.13 -24.13 -0.93
CA GLY A 127 -12.42 -22.72 -1.25
C GLY A 127 -11.98 -21.72 -0.19
N SER A 128 -10.92 -22.02 0.57
CA SER A 128 -10.32 -21.12 1.55
C SER A 128 -9.69 -19.87 0.91
N ASP A 129 -9.36 -18.86 1.73
CA ASP A 129 -8.62 -17.67 1.29
C ASP A 129 -7.10 -17.82 1.38
N SER A 130 -6.61 -19.06 1.42
CA SER A 130 -5.18 -19.37 1.47
C SER A 130 -4.38 -18.74 0.31
N TYR A 131 -5.02 -18.53 -0.84
CA TYR A 131 -4.43 -17.83 -1.98
C TYR A 131 -4.00 -16.38 -1.66
N LEU A 132 -4.51 -15.76 -0.60
CA LEU A 132 -4.09 -14.43 -0.11
C LEU A 132 -3.02 -14.48 0.99
N ARG A 133 -2.74 -15.66 1.54
CA ARG A 133 -2.00 -15.83 2.80
C ARG A 133 -0.78 -16.72 2.69
N ASP A 134 -0.74 -17.58 1.68
CA ASP A 134 0.27 -18.60 1.51
C ASP A 134 0.81 -18.57 0.07
N ASP A 135 2.14 -18.49 -0.04
CA ASP A 135 2.83 -18.35 -1.32
C ASP A 135 2.62 -19.57 -2.24
N ALA A 136 2.57 -20.77 -1.66
CA ALA A 136 2.38 -22.00 -2.42
C ALA A 136 0.92 -22.14 -2.90
N ALA A 137 -0.05 -21.75 -2.07
CA ALA A 137 -1.46 -21.69 -2.46
C ALA A 137 -1.70 -20.66 -3.59
N ALA A 138 -1.09 -19.48 -3.50
CA ALA A 138 -1.11 -18.50 -4.58
C ALA A 138 -0.48 -19.04 -5.86
N GLN A 139 0.69 -19.69 -5.75
CA GLN A 139 1.35 -20.31 -6.91
C GLN A 139 0.46 -21.38 -7.56
N ALA A 140 -0.23 -22.19 -6.76
CA ALA A 140 -1.17 -23.19 -7.26
C ALA A 140 -2.35 -22.52 -8.00
N GLN A 141 -2.89 -21.42 -7.46
CA GLN A 141 -3.98 -20.67 -8.08
C GLN A 141 -3.60 -20.05 -9.43
N ILE A 142 -2.36 -19.61 -9.60
CA ILE A 142 -1.90 -19.00 -10.87
C ILE A 142 -1.36 -20.03 -11.88
N THR A 143 -1.53 -21.34 -11.63
CA THR A 143 -0.99 -22.41 -12.48
C THR A 143 -2.10 -23.23 -13.15
N GLY A 144 -1.86 -23.66 -14.39
CA GLY A 144 -2.74 -24.59 -15.11
C GLY A 144 -4.13 -23.99 -15.37
N VAL A 145 -5.18 -24.77 -15.09
CA VAL A 145 -6.57 -24.37 -15.35
C VAL A 145 -7.10 -23.33 -14.36
N PHE A 146 -6.45 -23.15 -13.22
CA PHE A 146 -6.93 -22.28 -12.12
C PHE A 146 -6.72 -20.79 -12.40
N ASN A 147 -5.82 -20.46 -13.33
CA ASN A 147 -5.51 -19.08 -13.68
C ASN A 147 -6.29 -18.56 -14.87
N THR A 148 -7.08 -19.40 -15.54
CA THR A 148 -7.80 -19.03 -16.76
C THR A 148 -9.29 -18.91 -16.45
N ALA A 149 -9.92 -17.83 -16.91
CA ALA A 149 -11.34 -17.61 -16.65
C ALA A 149 -12.18 -18.76 -17.23
N VAL A 150 -13.19 -19.21 -16.49
CA VAL A 150 -14.14 -20.22 -16.97
C VAL A 150 -14.77 -19.71 -18.26
N THR A 151 -14.83 -20.58 -19.26
CA THR A 151 -15.47 -20.29 -20.54
C THR A 151 -16.81 -21.01 -20.62
N ASP A 152 -17.87 -20.26 -20.88
CA ASP A 152 -19.23 -20.78 -21.00
C ASP A 152 -19.41 -21.62 -22.29
N LYS A 153 -20.57 -22.27 -22.43
CA LYS A 153 -20.94 -23.10 -23.60
C LYS A 153 -20.90 -22.34 -24.93
N ASN A 154 -21.06 -21.02 -24.91
CA ASN A 154 -21.09 -20.13 -26.07
C ASN A 154 -19.77 -19.38 -26.30
N ASN A 155 -18.69 -19.78 -25.63
CA ASN A 155 -17.36 -19.15 -25.68
C ASN A 155 -17.29 -17.74 -25.08
N LYS A 156 -18.11 -17.46 -24.06
CA LYS A 156 -18.05 -16.25 -23.24
C LYS A 156 -17.19 -16.49 -22.00
N ASN A 157 -16.37 -15.51 -21.61
CA ASN A 157 -15.50 -15.59 -20.43
C ASN A 157 -15.94 -14.72 -19.24
N THR A 158 -16.97 -13.89 -19.45
CA THR A 158 -17.46 -12.93 -18.46
C THR A 158 -18.93 -13.19 -18.15
N VAL A 159 -19.28 -13.21 -16.87
CA VAL A 159 -20.65 -13.25 -16.38
C VAL A 159 -21.17 -11.82 -16.29
N ASP A 160 -21.68 -11.31 -17.40
CA ASP A 160 -22.27 -9.96 -17.51
C ASP A 160 -23.80 -10.02 -17.71
N THR A 161 -24.42 -8.86 -17.91
CA THR A 161 -25.88 -8.71 -18.05
C THR A 161 -26.46 -9.18 -19.40
N THR A 162 -25.62 -9.64 -20.33
CA THR A 162 -26.03 -10.10 -21.66
C THR A 162 -26.25 -11.61 -21.68
N GLY A 163 -27.49 -11.99 -21.36
CA GLY A 163 -27.94 -13.38 -21.39
C GLY A 163 -27.44 -14.23 -20.21
N THR A 164 -27.62 -15.54 -20.32
CA THR A 164 -27.22 -16.51 -19.29
C THR A 164 -25.83 -17.06 -19.60
N PHE A 165 -24.92 -17.03 -18.64
CA PHE A 165 -23.62 -17.67 -18.72
C PHE A 165 -23.76 -19.16 -18.40
N ILE A 166 -23.65 -20.04 -19.39
CA ILE A 166 -23.91 -21.48 -19.21
C ILE A 166 -22.60 -22.22 -18.94
N ILE A 167 -22.44 -22.75 -17.73
CA ILE A 167 -21.23 -23.49 -17.34
C ILE A 167 -21.24 -24.85 -18.03
N LYS A 168 -20.12 -25.18 -18.70
CA LYS A 168 -19.96 -26.45 -19.42
C LYS A 168 -20.07 -27.65 -18.47
N SER A 169 -20.64 -28.75 -18.97
CA SER A 169 -20.97 -29.92 -18.16
C SER A 169 -19.75 -30.60 -17.54
N ASP A 170 -18.60 -30.54 -18.21
CA ASP A 170 -17.31 -31.08 -17.76
C ASP A 170 -16.80 -30.40 -16.49
N TYR A 171 -17.16 -29.13 -16.25
CA TYR A 171 -16.80 -28.41 -15.02
C TYR A 171 -17.36 -29.09 -13.74
N TRP A 172 -18.49 -29.77 -13.88
CA TRP A 172 -19.17 -30.45 -12.78
C TRP A 172 -18.60 -31.83 -12.47
N THR A 173 -17.56 -32.29 -13.19
CA THR A 173 -16.87 -33.55 -12.90
C THR A 173 -16.46 -33.62 -11.42
N GLY A 174 -16.70 -34.76 -10.78
CA GLY A 174 -16.38 -34.99 -9.36
C GLY A 174 -17.37 -34.38 -8.35
N LEU A 175 -18.45 -33.73 -8.79
CA LEU A 175 -19.53 -33.30 -7.90
C LEU A 175 -20.24 -34.52 -7.30
N THR A 176 -20.36 -34.57 -5.96
CA THR A 176 -21.02 -35.69 -5.26
C THR A 176 -21.85 -35.18 -4.10
N ALA A 177 -22.67 -36.05 -3.49
CA ALA A 177 -23.39 -35.71 -2.26
C ALA A 177 -22.44 -35.31 -1.11
N ALA A 178 -21.25 -35.92 -1.04
CA ALA A 178 -20.23 -35.62 -0.04
C ALA A 178 -19.37 -34.39 -0.40
N ASN A 179 -19.33 -34.00 -1.67
CA ASN A 179 -18.67 -32.80 -2.15
C ASN A 179 -19.64 -31.96 -3.01
N PRO A 180 -20.63 -31.29 -2.36
CA PRO A 180 -21.67 -30.53 -3.06
C PRO A 180 -21.21 -29.15 -3.52
N ASN A 181 -20.03 -28.70 -3.08
CA ASN A 181 -19.53 -27.36 -3.33
C ASN A 181 -18.64 -27.33 -4.56
N LYS A 182 -18.80 -26.27 -5.36
CA LYS A 182 -17.79 -25.84 -6.33
C LYS A 182 -17.31 -24.46 -5.90
N CYS A 183 -16.02 -24.39 -5.60
CA CYS A 183 -15.36 -23.18 -5.13
C CYS A 183 -14.71 -22.46 -6.31
N LEU A 184 -14.99 -21.16 -6.41
CA LEU A 184 -14.50 -20.26 -7.45
C LEU A 184 -13.82 -19.06 -6.79
N LEU A 185 -12.89 -18.46 -7.52
CA LEU A 185 -12.55 -17.06 -7.34
C LEU A 185 -13.32 -16.22 -8.37
N PHE A 186 -13.49 -14.94 -8.09
CA PHE A 186 -14.02 -13.98 -9.04
C PHE A 186 -13.31 -12.64 -8.92
N GLU A 187 -13.24 -11.90 -10.03
CA GLU A 187 -12.82 -10.50 -10.06
C GLU A 187 -13.95 -9.65 -10.66
N GLY A 188 -14.02 -8.38 -10.30
CA GLY A 188 -14.97 -7.46 -10.93
C GLY A 188 -14.52 -7.07 -12.33
N ALA A 189 -15.43 -7.12 -13.30
CA ALA A 189 -15.21 -6.77 -14.71
C ALA A 189 -16.14 -5.65 -15.22
N GLY A 190 -17.05 -5.17 -14.37
CA GLY A 190 -18.00 -4.10 -14.70
C GLY A 190 -18.64 -3.48 -13.47
N ILE A 191 -18.77 -2.16 -13.47
CA ILE A 191 -19.34 -1.39 -12.35
C ILE A 191 -20.85 -1.58 -12.34
N GLY A 192 -21.40 -1.96 -11.19
CA GLY A 192 -22.84 -2.11 -11.03
C GLY A 192 -23.20 -2.88 -9.78
N LYS A 193 -24.50 -2.89 -9.50
CA LYS A 193 -25.07 -3.56 -8.32
C LYS A 193 -26.24 -4.43 -8.76
N GLY A 194 -26.33 -5.64 -8.23
CA GLY A 194 -27.41 -6.56 -8.57
C GLY A 194 -27.28 -7.91 -7.87
N GLN A 195 -28.28 -8.76 -8.04
CA GLN A 195 -28.22 -10.14 -7.57
C GLN A 195 -27.72 -11.04 -8.70
N LEU A 196 -26.61 -11.74 -8.46
CA LEU A 196 -26.18 -12.85 -9.30
C LEU A 196 -26.91 -14.10 -8.81
N VAL A 197 -27.59 -14.83 -9.70
CA VAL A 197 -28.37 -16.04 -9.37
C VAL A 197 -27.87 -17.26 -10.15
N ILE A 198 -28.09 -18.45 -9.58
CA ILE A 198 -27.95 -19.71 -10.32
C ILE A 198 -29.26 -19.95 -11.06
N VAL A 199 -29.17 -20.32 -12.33
CA VAL A 199 -30.32 -20.77 -13.12
C VAL A 199 -30.15 -22.22 -13.56
N ILE A 200 -31.25 -22.95 -13.55
CA ILE A 200 -31.34 -24.33 -14.05
C ILE A 200 -32.02 -24.27 -15.40
N LEU A 201 -31.39 -24.86 -16.40
CA LEU A 201 -31.84 -24.85 -17.79
C LEU A 201 -32.10 -26.29 -18.26
N ASP A 202 -33.05 -26.45 -19.16
CA ASP A 202 -33.23 -27.70 -19.91
C ASP A 202 -32.14 -27.87 -21.00
N ALA A 203 -32.24 -28.98 -21.74
CA ALA A 203 -31.31 -29.31 -22.83
C ALA A 203 -31.29 -28.24 -23.94
N SER A 204 -32.43 -27.60 -24.17
CA SER A 204 -32.63 -26.57 -25.18
C SER A 204 -32.17 -25.19 -24.72
N GLY A 205 -31.77 -25.04 -23.46
CA GLY A 205 -31.34 -23.78 -22.87
C GLY A 205 -32.47 -22.92 -22.33
N ASN A 206 -33.68 -23.46 -22.17
CA ASN A 206 -34.79 -22.75 -21.52
C ASN A 206 -34.62 -22.81 -20.01
N GLN A 207 -34.83 -21.69 -19.32
CA GLN A 207 -34.83 -21.62 -17.87
C GLN A 207 -36.04 -22.36 -17.29
N ILE A 208 -35.78 -23.34 -16.44
CA ILE A 208 -36.78 -24.17 -15.76
C ILE A 208 -36.74 -24.03 -14.23
N GLY A 209 -35.72 -23.35 -13.71
CA GLY A 209 -35.57 -23.07 -12.29
C GLY A 209 -34.57 -21.97 -12.02
N GLU A 210 -34.67 -21.38 -10.84
CA GLU A 210 -33.76 -20.35 -10.33
C GLU A 210 -33.48 -20.67 -8.86
N GLY A 211 -32.21 -20.62 -8.47
CA GLY A 211 -31.75 -20.83 -7.11
C GLY A 211 -31.40 -19.51 -6.41
N PRO A 212 -31.16 -19.54 -5.09
CA PRO A 212 -30.74 -18.35 -4.35
C PRO A 212 -29.40 -17.81 -4.86
N GLY A 213 -29.33 -16.49 -4.93
CA GLY A 213 -28.17 -15.74 -5.44
C GLY A 213 -27.31 -15.08 -4.36
N VAL A 214 -26.34 -14.28 -4.81
CA VAL A 214 -25.61 -13.32 -3.99
C VAL A 214 -25.81 -11.92 -4.54
N TRP A 215 -25.99 -10.94 -3.66
CA TRP A 215 -26.03 -9.53 -4.02
C TRP A 215 -24.62 -8.97 -4.04
N LEU A 216 -24.22 -8.44 -5.19
CA LEU A 216 -22.91 -7.82 -5.41
C LEU A 216 -23.07 -6.32 -5.67
N ASP A 217 -22.12 -5.53 -5.18
CA ASP A 217 -21.99 -4.11 -5.49
C ASP A 217 -20.54 -3.83 -5.90
N LEU A 218 -20.32 -3.85 -7.22
CA LEU A 218 -19.03 -3.75 -7.89
C LEU A 218 -18.73 -2.28 -8.21
N LYS A 219 -17.61 -1.79 -7.70
CA LYS A 219 -17.27 -0.35 -7.73
C LYS A 219 -15.88 -0.10 -8.28
N ARG A 220 -15.61 1.16 -8.61
CA ARG A 220 -14.22 1.62 -8.73
C ARG A 220 -13.60 1.64 -7.35
N ILE A 221 -12.42 1.05 -7.19
CA ILE A 221 -11.74 1.01 -5.90
C ILE A 221 -11.51 2.42 -5.29
N LYS A 222 -11.25 3.43 -6.13
CA LYS A 222 -11.09 4.84 -5.72
C LYS A 222 -12.30 5.46 -5.03
N SER A 223 -13.48 4.85 -5.15
CA SER A 223 -14.69 5.27 -4.43
C SER A 223 -14.85 4.58 -3.06
N MET A 224 -14.03 3.57 -2.76
CA MET A 224 -14.10 2.77 -1.54
C MET A 224 -13.24 3.32 -0.40
N TYR A 225 -12.41 4.33 -0.67
CA TYR A 225 -11.68 5.12 0.32
C TYR A 225 -11.79 6.61 -0.01
N GLU A 226 -11.56 7.49 0.96
CA GLU A 226 -11.53 8.94 0.73
C GLU A 226 -10.19 9.35 0.12
N GLY A 227 -10.21 10.09 -0.99
CA GLY A 227 -9.00 10.56 -1.66
C GLY A 227 -9.31 11.69 -2.64
N LEU A 228 -8.28 12.25 -3.27
CA LEU A 228 -8.48 13.32 -4.25
C LEU A 228 -9.11 12.79 -5.55
N GLY A 229 -10.16 13.47 -6.02
CA GLY A 229 -10.70 13.31 -7.37
C GLY A 229 -11.81 12.27 -7.55
N THR A 230 -12.20 11.53 -6.50
CA THR A 230 -13.34 10.60 -6.53
C THR A 230 -14.22 10.79 -5.30
N ALA A 231 -15.54 10.80 -5.48
CA ALA A 231 -16.48 10.86 -4.37
C ALA A 231 -16.43 9.55 -3.57
N PHE A 232 -16.24 9.66 -2.26
CA PHE A 232 -16.26 8.51 -1.36
C PHE A 232 -17.69 7.97 -1.22
N ASP A 233 -17.84 6.68 -1.45
CA ASP A 233 -19.06 5.94 -1.24
C ASP A 233 -18.94 5.21 0.11
N LYS A 234 -19.63 5.70 1.14
CA LYS A 234 -19.53 5.15 2.50
C LYS A 234 -20.16 3.75 2.59
N PRO A 235 -19.45 2.72 3.09
CA PRO A 235 -20.04 1.40 3.29
C PRO A 235 -21.06 1.39 4.44
N ALA A 236 -22.09 0.56 4.32
CA ALA A 236 -23.15 0.43 5.33
C ALA A 236 -22.63 -0.19 6.65
N ASP A 237 -21.59 -1.02 6.56
CA ASP A 237 -20.91 -1.68 7.69
C ASP A 237 -19.68 -0.90 8.20
N GLU A 238 -19.57 0.40 7.89
CA GLU A 238 -18.44 1.24 8.34
C GLU A 238 -18.30 1.24 9.87
N THR A 239 -17.14 0.81 10.38
CA THR A 239 -16.79 0.87 11.81
C THR A 239 -16.18 2.23 12.17
N PRO A 240 -16.27 2.69 13.44
CA PRO A 240 -15.76 4.00 13.87
C PRO A 240 -14.22 4.02 14.02
N GLN A 241 -13.52 3.70 12.93
CA GLN A 241 -12.07 3.63 12.84
C GLN A 241 -11.63 4.45 11.63
N GLY A 242 -10.90 5.55 11.84
CA GLY A 242 -10.30 6.34 10.78
C GLY A 242 -8.81 6.05 10.64
N ILE A 243 -8.34 5.92 9.40
CA ILE A 243 -6.91 5.82 9.05
C ILE A 243 -6.60 6.91 8.03
N VAL A 244 -5.69 7.81 8.35
CA VAL A 244 -5.12 8.78 7.41
C VAL A 244 -3.78 8.25 6.90
N PHE A 245 -3.72 7.91 5.61
CA PHE A 245 -2.53 7.38 4.96
C PHE A 245 -1.79 8.46 4.18
N VAL A 246 -0.48 8.58 4.38
CA VAL A 246 0.39 9.54 3.70
C VAL A 246 1.51 8.81 2.95
N HIS A 247 1.54 8.97 1.63
CA HIS A 247 2.54 8.34 0.77
C HIS A 247 3.93 8.99 0.88
N GLY A 248 4.94 8.31 0.32
CA GLY A 248 6.35 8.73 0.31
C GLY A 248 6.74 9.73 -0.78
N TRP A 249 8.05 9.79 -1.06
CA TRP A 249 8.66 10.65 -2.09
C TRP A 249 8.78 9.92 -3.44
N ASN A 250 9.04 10.69 -4.52
CA ASN A 250 9.21 10.20 -5.89
C ASN A 250 7.99 9.42 -6.41
N MET A 251 6.80 10.02 -6.24
CA MET A 251 5.55 9.43 -6.67
C MET A 251 4.81 10.35 -7.63
N SER A 252 4.49 9.84 -8.81
CA SER A 252 3.52 10.49 -9.70
C SER A 252 2.13 10.54 -9.03
N PRO A 253 1.21 11.40 -9.48
CA PRO A 253 -0.16 11.41 -9.00
C PRO A 253 -0.84 10.04 -9.11
N GLU A 254 -0.57 9.30 -10.18
CA GLU A 254 -1.07 7.95 -10.40
C GLU A 254 -0.38 6.94 -9.48
N GLY A 255 0.94 7.03 -9.30
CA GLY A 255 1.70 6.13 -8.41
C GLY A 255 1.26 6.26 -6.95
N SER A 256 1.06 7.49 -6.46
CA SER A 256 0.51 7.73 -5.13
C SER A 256 -0.90 7.15 -4.95
N THR A 257 -1.68 7.11 -6.04
CA THR A 257 -3.02 6.50 -6.05
C THR A 257 -2.94 4.97 -6.00
N SER A 258 -2.04 4.34 -6.77
CA SER A 258 -1.80 2.89 -6.73
C SER A 258 -1.36 2.43 -5.33
N PHE A 259 -0.48 3.19 -4.64
CA PHE A 259 -0.11 2.87 -3.25
C PHE A 259 -1.30 2.96 -2.28
N ALA A 260 -2.19 3.92 -2.48
CA ALA A 260 -3.40 4.07 -1.67
C ALA A 260 -4.39 2.91 -1.92
N GLU A 261 -4.55 2.50 -3.17
CA GLU A 261 -5.35 1.33 -3.57
C GLU A 261 -4.78 0.06 -2.97
N THR A 262 -3.49 -0.19 -3.14
CA THR A 262 -2.78 -1.35 -2.56
C THR A 262 -2.95 -1.39 -1.03
N MET A 263 -2.75 -0.25 -0.35
CA MET A 263 -2.99 -0.14 1.10
C MET A 263 -4.44 -0.50 1.45
N PHE A 264 -5.42 0.04 0.72
CA PHE A 264 -6.82 -0.25 0.95
C PHE A 264 -7.17 -1.72 0.71
N LYS A 265 -6.80 -2.30 -0.44
CA LYS A 265 -7.05 -3.72 -0.79
C LYS A 265 -6.56 -4.64 0.33
N ARG A 266 -5.33 -4.41 0.80
CA ARG A 266 -4.68 -5.24 1.82
C ARG A 266 -5.30 -5.06 3.20
N LEU A 267 -5.66 -3.85 3.60
CA LEU A 267 -6.43 -3.64 4.84
C LEU A 267 -7.82 -4.31 4.76
N TRP A 268 -8.48 -4.18 3.61
CA TRP A 268 -9.81 -4.75 3.36
C TRP A 268 -9.80 -6.28 3.45
N HIS A 269 -8.80 -6.94 2.85
CA HIS A 269 -8.59 -8.40 2.94
C HIS A 269 -8.23 -8.88 4.36
N ARG A 270 -7.77 -7.98 5.23
CA ARG A 270 -7.56 -8.25 6.66
C ARG A 270 -8.76 -7.88 7.52
N GLY A 271 -9.92 -7.59 6.93
CA GLY A 271 -11.18 -7.34 7.65
C GLY A 271 -11.40 -5.91 8.08
N PHE A 272 -10.57 -4.96 7.64
CA PHE A 272 -10.79 -3.54 7.97
C PHE A 272 -12.12 -3.05 7.39
N LYS A 273 -12.98 -2.53 8.27
CA LYS A 273 -14.28 -1.94 7.91
C LYS A 273 -14.35 -0.44 8.18
N GLY A 274 -13.25 0.16 8.61
CA GLY A 274 -13.21 1.59 8.89
C GLY A 274 -13.03 2.43 7.63
N ARG A 275 -12.73 3.71 7.86
CA ARG A 275 -12.50 4.71 6.84
C ARG A 275 -11.00 4.90 6.60
N LEU A 276 -10.55 4.69 5.36
CA LEU A 276 -9.24 5.11 4.91
C LEU A 276 -9.36 6.47 4.20
N VAL A 277 -8.52 7.42 4.58
CA VAL A 277 -8.34 8.72 3.93
C VAL A 277 -6.92 8.79 3.39
N SER A 278 -6.77 8.80 2.07
CA SER A 278 -5.48 8.92 1.40
C SER A 278 -5.12 10.40 1.18
N ILE A 279 -3.94 10.77 1.67
CA ILE A 279 -3.35 12.09 1.49
C ILE A 279 -2.38 12.06 0.32
N ARG A 280 -2.65 12.91 -0.67
CA ARG A 280 -1.69 13.23 -1.73
C ARG A 280 -1.04 14.58 -1.45
N TRP A 281 0.29 14.61 -1.53
CA TRP A 281 1.08 15.83 -1.44
C TRP A 281 2.04 15.93 -2.62
N ASN A 282 2.43 17.15 -2.99
CA ASN A 282 3.23 17.38 -4.20
C ASN A 282 4.71 17.10 -3.92
N THR A 283 5.13 15.87 -4.20
CA THR A 283 6.54 15.47 -4.26
C THR A 283 7.10 15.71 -5.66
N ASN A 284 8.39 16.01 -5.78
CA ASN A 284 9.06 15.85 -7.07
C ASN A 284 9.07 14.35 -7.42
N TYR A 285 8.92 14.05 -8.71
CA TYR A 285 9.00 12.69 -9.26
C TYR A 285 9.55 12.72 -10.69
N SER A 286 10.15 11.63 -11.13
CA SER A 286 10.61 11.46 -12.51
C SER A 286 10.72 9.98 -12.86
N ASP A 287 10.33 9.60 -14.07
CA ASP A 287 10.53 8.24 -14.60
C ASP A 287 12.03 7.90 -14.73
N ALA A 288 12.90 8.93 -14.74
CA ALA A 288 14.35 8.73 -14.71
C ALA A 288 14.89 8.33 -13.32
N PHE A 289 14.05 8.35 -12.28
CA PHE A 289 14.39 8.02 -10.90
C PHE A 289 14.00 6.58 -10.50
N ASP A 290 13.59 5.74 -11.46
CA ASP A 290 13.13 4.35 -11.26
C ASP A 290 14.18 3.42 -10.61
N ASN A 291 15.44 3.84 -10.58
CA ASN A 291 16.47 3.24 -9.75
C ASN A 291 17.14 4.34 -8.93
N VAL A 292 17.20 4.16 -7.60
CA VAL A 292 18.13 4.95 -6.77
C VAL A 292 19.53 4.69 -7.31
N PRO A 293 20.22 5.66 -7.93
CA PRO A 293 21.49 5.38 -8.56
C PRO A 293 22.48 4.89 -7.50
N LEU A 294 23.05 3.70 -7.71
CA LEU A 294 24.20 3.22 -6.96
C LEU A 294 25.41 4.07 -7.37
N VAL A 295 25.54 5.23 -6.74
CA VAL A 295 26.69 6.15 -6.76
C VAL A 295 27.32 6.40 -8.14
N GLY A 296 27.03 7.55 -8.77
CA GLY A 296 27.93 8.14 -9.77
C GLY A 296 27.29 8.84 -10.96
N GLU A 297 26.00 8.59 -11.25
CA GLU A 297 25.28 9.25 -12.34
C GLU A 297 23.96 9.83 -11.80
N ALA A 298 23.72 11.12 -12.06
CA ALA A 298 22.53 11.89 -11.64
C ALA A 298 22.34 12.21 -10.12
N ILE A 299 23.35 11.97 -9.26
CA ILE A 299 23.25 12.23 -7.81
C ILE A 299 22.84 13.67 -7.47
N GLU A 300 23.45 14.69 -8.09
CA GLU A 300 23.18 16.10 -7.72
C GLU A 300 21.74 16.52 -8.06
N GLY A 301 21.20 16.13 -9.22
CA GLY A 301 19.83 16.44 -9.61
C GLY A 301 18.81 15.67 -8.76
N TYR A 302 19.00 14.35 -8.64
CA TYR A 302 18.15 13.47 -7.83
C TYR A 302 18.08 13.92 -6.35
N LEU A 303 19.22 14.29 -5.76
CA LEU A 303 19.28 14.72 -4.36
C LEU A 303 18.94 16.20 -4.14
N ALA A 304 19.15 17.07 -5.14
CA ALA A 304 18.60 18.43 -5.10
C ALA A 304 17.07 18.40 -5.07
N ASP A 305 16.45 17.50 -5.83
CA ASP A 305 15.00 17.29 -5.83
C ASP A 305 14.49 16.64 -4.55
N TYR A 306 15.31 15.82 -3.88
CA TYR A 306 15.02 15.30 -2.54
C TYR A 306 14.88 16.44 -1.53
N ASN A 307 15.88 17.32 -1.42
CA ASN A 307 15.85 18.43 -0.47
C ASN A 307 14.71 19.43 -0.78
N GLY A 308 14.45 19.68 -2.07
CA GLY A 308 13.28 20.45 -2.51
C GLY A 308 11.97 19.83 -2.06
N SER A 309 11.83 18.51 -2.21
CA SER A 309 10.62 17.79 -1.78
C SER A 309 10.51 17.70 -0.26
N GLU A 310 11.61 17.59 0.48
CA GLU A 310 11.62 17.66 1.93
C GLU A 310 11.04 19.00 2.42
N ARG A 311 11.42 20.11 1.78
CA ARG A 311 10.82 21.43 2.06
C ARG A 311 9.31 21.43 1.82
N VAL A 312 8.86 20.90 0.68
CA VAL A 312 7.42 20.84 0.36
C VAL A 312 6.69 19.95 1.36
N ALA A 313 7.29 18.84 1.79
CA ALA A 313 6.72 17.96 2.80
C ALA A 313 6.52 18.68 4.13
N TRP A 314 7.52 19.43 4.61
CA TRP A 314 7.41 20.27 5.81
C TRP A 314 6.35 21.36 5.70
N GLN A 315 6.00 21.80 4.48
CA GLN A 315 4.93 22.78 4.23
C GLN A 315 3.54 22.14 4.07
N SER A 316 3.46 20.82 3.99
CA SER A 316 2.24 20.10 3.64
C SER A 316 1.45 19.59 4.85
N GLY A 317 1.83 19.87 6.10
CA GLY A 317 1.16 19.32 7.28
C GLY A 317 -0.33 19.67 7.42
N ALA A 318 -0.77 20.79 6.85
CA ALA A 318 -2.15 21.24 6.95
C ALA A 318 -3.17 20.25 6.36
N ILE A 319 -2.82 19.52 5.28
CA ILE A 319 -3.76 18.56 4.66
C ILE A 319 -3.97 17.32 5.54
N VAL A 320 -2.91 16.85 6.23
CA VAL A 320 -3.02 15.74 7.18
C VAL A 320 -3.86 16.16 8.37
N LYS A 321 -3.61 17.36 8.93
CA LYS A 321 -4.41 17.88 10.04
C LYS A 321 -5.88 18.01 9.66
N ALA A 322 -6.18 18.57 8.48
CA ALA A 322 -7.56 18.72 8.02
C ALA A 322 -8.26 17.36 7.83
N ALA A 323 -7.55 16.34 7.34
CA ALA A 323 -8.11 15.00 7.20
C ALA A 323 -8.40 14.34 8.55
N VAL A 324 -7.48 14.45 9.52
CA VAL A 324 -7.68 13.90 10.87
C VAL A 324 -8.82 14.62 11.61
N ASP A 325 -8.86 15.95 11.55
CA ASP A 325 -9.92 16.78 12.14
C ASP A 325 -11.27 16.57 11.45
N GLY A 326 -11.26 16.18 10.17
CA GLY A 326 -12.44 15.92 9.35
C GLY A 326 -13.05 14.52 9.52
N LEU A 327 -12.37 13.61 10.24
CA LEU A 327 -12.93 12.30 10.55
C LEU A 327 -14.23 12.44 11.37
N PRO A 328 -15.23 11.56 11.18
CA PRO A 328 -16.48 11.67 11.93
C PRO A 328 -16.26 11.56 13.43
N ALA A 329 -17.10 12.27 14.21
CA ALA A 329 -17.01 12.25 15.66
C ALA A 329 -17.10 10.82 16.22
N GLY A 330 -16.22 10.50 17.18
CA GLY A 330 -16.12 9.18 17.80
C GLY A 330 -15.28 8.15 17.05
N TYR A 331 -14.68 8.52 15.90
CA TYR A 331 -13.76 7.64 15.18
C TYR A 331 -12.39 7.66 15.87
N SER A 332 -11.73 6.50 15.94
CA SER A 332 -10.31 6.48 16.29
C SER A 332 -9.50 7.22 15.22
N GLN A 333 -8.60 8.10 15.63
CA GLN A 333 -7.77 8.92 14.74
C GLN A 333 -6.41 8.25 14.55
N ASN A 334 -6.25 7.48 13.49
CA ASN A 334 -4.98 6.80 13.18
C ASN A 334 -4.25 7.47 12.01
N ILE A 335 -2.93 7.56 12.09
CA ILE A 335 -2.07 8.03 11.01
C ILE A 335 -1.13 6.90 10.60
N ILE A 336 -0.97 6.69 9.30
CA ILE A 336 0.06 5.83 8.73
C ILE A 336 0.83 6.68 7.71
N ALA A 337 2.14 6.80 7.88
CA ALA A 337 2.96 7.54 6.92
C ALA A 337 4.15 6.70 6.47
N HIS A 338 4.43 6.72 5.17
CA HIS A 338 5.58 6.05 4.57
C HIS A 338 6.69 7.04 4.22
N SER A 339 7.95 6.68 4.45
CA SER A 339 9.10 7.43 3.93
C SER A 339 9.03 8.92 4.26
N MET A 340 9.20 9.82 3.28
CA MET A 340 9.07 11.28 3.41
C MET A 340 7.66 11.75 3.78
N GLY A 341 6.62 10.92 3.62
CA GLY A 341 5.30 11.19 4.17
C GLY A 341 5.32 11.40 5.69
N ASN A 342 6.32 10.85 6.39
CA ASN A 342 6.53 11.10 7.81
C ASN A 342 6.97 12.54 8.13
N ILE A 343 7.53 13.25 7.15
CA ILE A 343 7.81 14.69 7.25
C ILE A 343 6.52 15.50 7.14
N VAL A 344 5.62 15.12 6.23
CA VAL A 344 4.28 15.72 6.09
C VAL A 344 3.48 15.53 7.38
N ALA A 345 3.44 14.31 7.91
CA ALA A 345 2.81 14.04 9.19
C ALA A 345 3.52 14.79 10.33
N GLY A 346 4.85 14.86 10.35
CA GLY A 346 5.62 15.67 11.30
C GLY A 346 5.26 17.16 11.28
N SER A 347 5.01 17.73 10.10
CA SER A 347 4.52 19.10 9.94
C SER A 347 3.11 19.28 10.53
N ALA A 348 2.25 18.27 10.41
CA ALA A 348 0.93 18.27 11.03
C ALA A 348 1.04 18.22 12.57
N LEU A 349 2.01 17.47 13.12
CA LEU A 349 2.31 17.45 14.56
C LEU A 349 2.71 18.84 15.08
N LEU A 350 3.58 19.55 14.34
CA LEU A 350 3.94 20.94 14.66
C LEU A 350 2.75 21.89 14.63
N SER A 351 1.73 21.56 13.85
CA SER A 351 0.47 22.30 13.74
C SER A 351 -0.60 21.85 14.76
N GLY A 352 -0.25 20.95 15.68
CA GLY A 352 -1.12 20.48 16.75
C GLY A 352 -2.21 19.50 16.33
N VAL A 353 -1.96 18.65 15.32
CA VAL A 353 -2.86 17.51 15.06
C VAL A 353 -2.86 16.56 16.26
N THR A 354 -4.04 16.08 16.64
CA THR A 354 -4.22 15.05 17.67
C THR A 354 -4.52 13.71 17.01
N PHE A 355 -4.04 12.61 17.58
CA PHE A 355 -4.25 11.27 17.06
C PHE A 355 -4.16 10.25 18.19
N ASP A 356 -4.75 9.07 17.96
CA ASP A 356 -4.66 7.93 18.86
C ASP A 356 -3.39 7.13 18.60
N ASN A 357 -3.21 6.68 17.34
CA ASN A 357 -2.07 5.87 16.92
C ASN A 357 -1.41 6.46 15.66
N TYR A 358 -0.08 6.40 15.59
CA TYR A 358 0.71 6.82 14.44
C TYR A 358 1.79 5.78 14.14
N VAL A 359 1.68 5.14 12.98
CA VAL A 359 2.68 4.19 12.48
C VAL A 359 3.60 4.86 11.46
N LEU A 360 4.88 4.87 11.78
CA LEU A 360 5.95 5.48 11.00
C LEU A 360 6.66 4.41 10.17
N MET A 361 6.25 4.19 8.92
CA MET A 361 6.80 3.15 8.03
C MET A 361 8.04 3.64 7.27
N GLN A 362 9.19 3.01 7.51
CA GLN A 362 10.50 3.37 6.94
C GLN A 362 10.70 4.89 6.90
N ALA A 363 10.41 5.54 8.02
CA ALA A 363 10.23 6.98 8.07
C ALA A 363 11.52 7.75 7.74
N ALA A 364 11.49 8.52 6.65
CA ALA A 364 12.62 9.32 6.15
C ALA A 364 12.67 10.70 6.83
N VAL A 365 12.62 10.70 8.17
CA VAL A 365 12.73 11.89 9.02
C VAL A 365 13.78 11.61 10.08
N PRO A 366 14.70 12.55 10.39
CA PRO A 366 15.72 12.34 11.41
C PRO A 366 15.14 11.81 12.73
N ALA A 367 15.75 10.74 13.26
CA ALA A 367 15.41 10.23 14.59
C ALA A 367 15.56 11.31 15.66
N SER A 368 16.53 12.22 15.48
CA SER A 368 16.76 13.37 16.35
C SER A 368 15.54 14.29 16.47
N CYS A 369 14.62 14.31 15.50
CA CYS A 369 13.36 15.06 15.62
C CYS A 369 12.55 14.62 16.83
N TYR A 370 12.40 13.31 17.02
CA TYR A 370 11.55 12.73 18.07
C TYR A 370 12.31 12.44 19.36
N ASP A 371 13.64 12.35 19.30
CA ASP A 371 14.50 11.94 20.39
C ASP A 371 15.80 12.76 20.42
N ASP A 372 15.95 13.62 21.42
CA ASP A 372 17.06 14.56 21.49
C ASP A 372 18.31 14.01 22.20
N ARG A 373 18.31 12.73 22.56
CA ARG A 373 19.41 12.08 23.29
C ARG A 373 20.65 11.95 22.40
N VAL A 374 21.80 12.24 23.00
CA VAL A 374 23.12 12.18 22.31
C VAL A 374 23.50 10.78 21.82
N ILE A 375 22.84 9.72 22.29
CA ILE A 375 23.06 8.34 21.83
C ILE A 375 22.75 8.14 20.34
N LEU A 376 21.94 9.02 19.75
CA LEU A 376 21.59 8.99 18.33
C LEU A 376 22.64 9.66 17.43
N LYS A 377 23.62 10.38 18.01
CA LYS A 377 24.72 10.96 17.24
C LYS A 377 25.50 9.84 16.57
N GLN A 378 25.61 9.89 15.24
CA GLN A 378 26.42 8.94 14.49
C GLN A 378 27.90 9.28 14.62
N ALA A 379 28.75 8.25 14.57
CA ALA A 379 30.18 8.42 14.49
C ALA A 379 30.63 8.36 13.02
N GLU A 380 31.77 8.97 12.72
CA GLU A 380 32.40 8.88 11.40
C GLU A 380 32.54 7.41 10.99
N ARG A 381 32.02 7.08 9.81
CA ARG A 381 32.13 5.75 9.24
C ARG A 381 32.43 5.86 7.74
N LEU A 382 33.40 5.06 7.29
CA LEU A 382 33.61 4.81 5.86
C LEU A 382 32.44 3.98 5.33
N SER A 383 31.82 4.40 4.22
CA SER A 383 30.77 3.61 3.56
C SER A 383 31.21 2.14 3.44
N PRO A 384 30.43 1.16 3.95
CA PRO A 384 30.76 -0.25 3.85
C PRO A 384 30.71 -0.77 2.40
N ASP A 385 29.97 -0.08 1.52
CA ASP A 385 29.86 -0.41 0.11
C ASP A 385 30.75 0.55 -0.70
N SER A 386 31.90 0.03 -1.12
CA SER A 386 32.89 0.69 -1.95
C SER A 386 32.61 0.39 -3.42
N TYR A 387 32.25 1.40 -4.21
CA TYR A 387 32.25 1.31 -5.67
C TYR A 387 33.43 2.11 -6.23
N ALA A 388 34.23 1.49 -7.11
CA ALA A 388 35.32 2.13 -7.84
C ALA A 388 36.39 2.89 -7.02
N GLY A 389 36.63 2.52 -5.76
CA GLY A 389 37.64 3.17 -4.91
C GLY A 389 37.24 4.53 -4.33
N PHE A 390 35.97 4.93 -4.47
CA PHE A 390 35.40 6.09 -3.79
C PHE A 390 34.81 5.65 -2.44
N HIS A 391 35.38 6.17 -1.34
CA HIS A 391 34.95 5.88 0.02
C HIS A 391 34.45 7.17 0.68
N PRO A 392 33.18 7.56 0.47
CA PRO A 392 32.65 8.71 1.18
C PRO A 392 32.62 8.39 2.68
N THR A 393 33.09 9.34 3.48
CA THR A 393 32.87 9.36 4.93
C THR A 393 31.46 9.89 5.17
N PHE A 394 30.67 9.19 5.97
CA PHE A 394 29.44 9.75 6.50
C PHE A 394 29.72 10.34 7.89
N TRP A 395 29.02 11.44 8.21
CA TRP A 395 28.88 11.97 9.58
C TRP A 395 30.13 12.70 10.11
N GLU A 396 30.61 13.71 9.37
CA GLU A 396 31.71 14.57 9.85
C GLU A 396 31.35 15.30 11.15
N ALA A 397 32.22 15.19 12.16
CA ALA A 397 31.94 15.59 13.55
C ALA A 397 31.62 17.09 13.74
N ASP A 398 32.05 17.97 12.83
CA ASP A 398 32.07 19.42 13.03
C ASP A 398 31.07 20.20 12.15
N ALA A 399 30.13 19.54 11.46
CA ALA A 399 29.29 20.19 10.44
C ALA A 399 27.77 20.29 10.73
N SER A 400 27.27 19.80 11.88
CA SER A 400 25.82 19.78 12.16
C SER A 400 25.35 20.96 13.03
N PRO A 401 24.24 21.63 12.65
CA PRO A 401 23.52 22.55 13.53
C PRO A 401 22.80 21.87 14.72
N ASP A 402 22.55 20.55 14.69
CA ASP A 402 21.84 19.82 15.77
C ASP A 402 22.58 19.84 17.11
N ASP A 403 23.90 20.04 17.07
CA ASP A 403 24.76 20.13 18.25
C ASP A 403 25.53 21.45 18.34
N ASP A 404 25.08 22.49 17.62
CA ASP A 404 25.67 23.82 17.78
C ASP A 404 25.59 24.24 19.25
N THR A 405 26.63 24.89 19.75
CA THR A 405 26.65 25.45 21.11
C THR A 405 25.57 26.51 21.36
N VAL A 406 25.10 27.20 20.32
CA VAL A 406 24.09 28.26 20.37
C VAL A 406 22.68 27.66 20.26
N ALA A 407 21.85 27.92 21.28
CA ALA A 407 20.53 27.31 21.41
C ALA A 407 19.57 27.72 20.29
N GLU A 408 19.64 28.98 19.87
CA GLU A 408 18.83 29.52 18.79
C GLU A 408 19.16 28.81 17.47
N THR A 409 20.43 28.51 17.21
CA THR A 409 20.87 27.76 16.01
C THR A 409 20.31 26.34 16.03
N ARG A 410 20.41 25.64 17.17
CA ARG A 410 19.79 24.31 17.34
C ARG A 410 18.27 24.34 17.14
N ALA A 411 17.62 25.42 17.59
CA ALA A 411 16.17 25.58 17.41
C ALA A 411 15.73 25.73 15.94
N MET A 412 16.66 25.92 15.01
CA MET A 412 16.42 25.94 13.56
C MET A 412 16.64 24.57 12.87
N SER A 413 17.19 23.58 13.58
CA SER A 413 17.58 22.27 13.03
C SER A 413 16.59 21.15 13.42
N TYR A 414 16.96 19.88 13.27
CA TYR A 414 16.02 18.77 13.47
C TYR A 414 15.82 18.41 14.95
N ARG A 415 16.90 18.44 15.73
CA ARG A 415 16.94 17.86 17.07
C ARG A 415 15.84 18.39 18.01
N GLY A 416 15.06 17.48 18.57
CA GLY A 416 14.01 17.74 19.56
C GLY A 416 12.76 18.43 18.99
N ARG A 417 12.67 18.62 17.68
CA ARG A 417 11.57 19.38 17.05
C ARG A 417 10.18 18.76 17.25
N LEU A 418 10.12 17.44 17.39
CA LEU A 418 8.91 16.65 17.56
C LEU A 418 8.88 15.87 18.90
N SER A 419 9.82 16.14 19.81
CA SER A 419 9.97 15.39 21.07
C SER A 419 8.82 15.60 22.06
N SER A 420 8.04 16.67 21.91
CA SER A 420 6.85 16.97 22.71
C SER A 420 5.59 16.26 22.20
N THR A 421 5.66 15.52 21.10
CA THR A 421 4.49 14.84 20.52
C THR A 421 3.93 13.80 21.49
N THR A 422 2.62 13.84 21.71
CA THR A 422 1.89 12.87 22.51
C THR A 422 0.99 12.01 21.63
N GLY A 423 0.82 10.73 21.99
CA GLY A 423 0.02 9.75 21.23
C GLY A 423 0.67 8.38 21.28
N ASN A 424 0.15 7.39 20.55
CA ASN A 424 0.84 6.11 20.38
C ASN A 424 1.63 6.06 19.07
N LEU A 425 2.90 6.51 19.11
CA LEU A 425 3.79 6.47 17.95
C LEU A 425 4.59 5.17 17.93
N VAL A 426 4.62 4.50 16.78
CA VAL A 426 5.33 3.23 16.57
C VAL A 426 6.18 3.30 15.30
N SER A 427 7.49 3.10 15.44
CA SER A 427 8.39 3.06 14.28
C SER A 427 8.41 1.66 13.65
N PHE A 428 8.11 1.56 12.36
CA PHE A 428 8.32 0.36 11.55
C PHE A 428 9.60 0.59 10.76
N TYR A 429 10.72 0.06 11.26
CA TYR A 429 12.05 0.38 10.78
C TYR A 429 12.72 -0.81 10.07
N LEU A 430 13.62 -0.49 9.15
CA LEU A 430 14.41 -1.42 8.36
C LEU A 430 15.87 -0.96 8.37
N THR A 431 16.75 -1.66 9.09
CA THR A 431 18.14 -1.21 9.32
C THR A 431 18.97 -1.09 8.05
N ASN A 432 18.71 -1.96 7.06
CA ASN A 432 19.47 -2.03 5.80
C ASN A 432 18.64 -1.53 4.60
N ASP A 433 17.72 -0.61 4.86
CA ASP A 433 16.86 0.00 3.85
C ASP A 433 17.66 0.83 2.85
N HIS A 434 17.52 0.55 1.56
CA HIS A 434 18.38 1.22 0.58
C HIS A 434 18.13 2.74 0.46
N ALA A 435 16.90 3.18 0.68
CA ALA A 435 16.55 4.60 0.57
C ALA A 435 16.92 5.36 1.84
N THR A 436 16.66 4.80 3.02
CA THR A 436 16.86 5.49 4.31
C THR A 436 18.24 5.29 4.93
N THR A 437 18.93 4.18 4.63
CA THR A 437 20.28 3.91 5.12
C THR A 437 21.37 4.35 4.15
N TYR A 438 21.16 4.26 2.83
CA TYR A 438 22.18 4.68 1.85
C TYR A 438 21.88 6.04 1.24
N ALA A 439 20.77 6.17 0.50
CA ALA A 439 20.49 7.39 -0.25
C ALA A 439 20.28 8.60 0.67
N TRP A 440 19.53 8.42 1.75
CA TRP A 440 19.27 9.49 2.70
C TRP A 440 20.51 9.89 3.50
N GLU A 441 21.31 8.94 3.98
CA GLU A 441 22.54 9.27 4.73
C GLU A 441 23.54 10.00 3.83
N PHE A 442 23.69 9.56 2.58
CA PHE A 442 24.48 10.26 1.58
C PHE A 442 23.95 11.67 1.33
N ASN A 443 22.64 11.84 1.15
CA ASN A 443 22.03 13.16 1.00
C ASN A 443 22.30 14.07 2.21
N ASN A 444 22.05 13.56 3.41
CA ASN A 444 22.21 14.30 4.64
C ASN A 444 23.65 14.83 4.82
N ASP A 445 24.65 14.03 4.43
CA ASP A 445 26.05 14.37 4.60
C ASP A 445 26.65 15.15 3.42
N GLN A 446 26.37 14.74 2.19
CA GLN A 446 27.09 15.22 1.00
C GLN A 446 26.40 16.38 0.29
N THR A 447 25.08 16.53 0.43
CA THR A 447 24.34 17.58 -0.31
C THR A 447 23.90 18.73 0.56
N LYS A 448 23.92 18.58 1.89
CA LYS A 448 23.64 19.67 2.83
C LYS A 448 24.96 20.24 3.35
N PRO A 449 25.15 21.57 3.40
CA PRO A 449 24.31 22.60 2.78
C PRO A 449 24.32 22.51 1.25
N ILE A 450 23.16 22.77 0.62
CA ILE A 450 23.06 22.83 -0.85
C ILE A 450 23.79 24.07 -1.41
N PRO A 451 24.11 24.15 -2.71
CA PRO A 451 24.77 25.33 -3.29
C PRO A 451 24.04 26.64 -2.97
N ASN A 452 24.81 27.69 -2.65
CA ASN A 452 24.33 29.00 -2.15
C ASN A 452 23.74 28.98 -0.74
N TYR A 453 23.83 27.90 0.01
CA TYR A 453 23.47 27.87 1.42
C TYR A 453 24.68 27.51 2.27
N GLY A 454 24.63 27.84 3.56
CA GLY A 454 25.74 27.50 4.44
C GLY A 454 25.43 27.63 5.92
N TYR A 455 26.32 27.02 6.69
CA TYR A 455 26.31 26.99 8.14
C TYR A 455 27.69 27.42 8.67
N THR A 456 27.70 28.18 9.76
CA THR A 456 28.90 28.61 10.47
C THR A 456 28.77 28.24 11.94
N ARG A 457 29.44 27.14 12.34
CA ARG A 457 29.40 26.60 13.70
C ARG A 457 29.87 27.63 14.72
N GLY A 458 29.13 27.74 15.82
CA GLY A 458 29.52 28.57 16.97
C GLY A 458 29.59 30.07 16.64
N ALA A 459 28.84 30.52 15.63
CA ALA A 459 28.65 31.95 15.39
C ALA A 459 28.19 32.65 16.69
N PRO A 460 28.73 33.83 17.06
CA PRO A 460 28.42 34.47 18.34
C PRO A 460 26.91 34.57 18.60
N ALA A 461 26.46 34.23 19.81
CA ALA A 461 25.05 34.31 20.20
C ALA A 461 24.45 35.72 20.00
N THR A 462 25.28 36.77 20.06
CA THR A 462 24.91 38.17 19.77
C THR A 462 24.45 38.40 18.33
N LEU A 463 24.74 37.48 17.41
CA LEU A 463 24.30 37.52 16.01
C LEU A 463 23.05 36.65 15.76
N GLY A 464 22.61 35.85 16.75
CA GLY A 464 21.49 34.91 16.67
C GLY A 464 21.68 33.73 15.70
N ALA A 465 20.78 32.74 15.75
CA ALA A 465 20.71 31.62 14.79
C ALA A 465 20.78 32.07 13.33
N GLN A 466 20.15 33.23 13.10
CA GLN A 466 19.96 33.88 11.83
C GLN A 466 21.28 34.09 11.09
N ARG A 467 22.41 34.39 11.77
CA ARG A 467 23.71 34.52 11.06
C ARG A 467 24.52 33.23 10.97
N ALA A 468 24.20 32.23 11.79
CA ALA A 468 24.85 30.92 11.72
C ALA A 468 24.41 30.16 10.47
N LEU A 469 23.12 30.22 10.12
CA LEU A 469 22.55 29.59 8.92
C LEU A 469 22.18 30.66 7.90
N TRP A 470 22.69 30.56 6.68
CA TRP A 470 22.57 31.63 5.69
C TRP A 470 22.34 31.10 4.28
N ARG A 471 21.76 31.97 3.44
CA ARG A 471 21.71 31.84 1.98
C ARG A 471 22.51 32.96 1.33
N GLN A 472 23.20 32.66 0.25
CA GLN A 472 23.93 33.62 -0.56
C GLN A 472 22.96 34.36 -1.49
N ILE A 473 23.00 35.69 -1.44
CA ILE A 473 22.25 36.59 -2.32
C ILE A 473 23.26 37.36 -3.17
N GLY A 474 23.42 36.95 -4.43
CA GLY A 474 24.43 37.50 -5.32
C GLY A 474 25.87 37.19 -4.89
N MET A 475 26.85 37.88 -5.48
CA MET A 475 28.26 37.50 -5.31
C MET A 475 28.86 37.85 -3.93
N ALA A 476 28.25 38.75 -3.16
CA ALA A 476 28.85 39.31 -1.95
C ALA A 476 27.93 39.36 -0.71
N TYR A 477 26.62 39.09 -0.85
CA TYR A 477 25.71 39.20 0.28
C TYR A 477 25.27 37.83 0.78
N LYS A 478 25.15 37.72 2.11
CA LYS A 478 24.57 36.57 2.78
C LYS A 478 23.36 37.07 3.56
N ASP A 479 22.25 36.39 3.36
CA ASP A 479 21.00 36.62 4.08
C ASP A 479 20.78 35.51 5.09
N SER A 480 20.24 35.91 6.21
CA SER A 480 20.05 35.08 7.38
C SER A 480 18.80 34.23 7.26
N LEU A 481 18.89 32.93 7.57
CA LEU A 481 17.69 32.08 7.58
C LEU A 481 16.92 32.24 8.89
N THR A 482 15.62 32.48 8.76
CA THR A 482 14.68 32.67 9.88
C THR A 482 13.57 31.63 9.94
N ASP A 483 13.42 30.83 8.88
CA ASP A 483 12.43 29.76 8.78
C ASP A 483 13.09 28.38 8.90
N PRO A 484 12.81 27.61 9.98
CA PRO A 484 13.30 26.24 10.13
C PRO A 484 12.91 25.33 8.98
N LEU A 485 11.75 25.54 8.35
CA LEU A 485 11.26 24.71 7.25
C LEU A 485 12.07 24.91 5.95
N ILE A 486 12.88 25.97 5.89
CA ILE A 486 13.89 26.18 4.85
C ILE A 486 15.27 25.72 5.34
N ALA A 487 15.63 26.03 6.59
CA ALA A 487 16.94 25.71 7.15
C ALA A 487 17.21 24.21 7.21
N MET A 488 16.22 23.41 7.63
CA MET A 488 16.31 21.95 7.72
C MET A 488 16.68 21.28 6.39
N PRO A 489 15.86 21.40 5.32
CA PRO A 489 16.13 20.72 4.05
C PRO A 489 17.38 21.23 3.32
N PHE A 490 17.73 22.53 3.44
CA PHE A 490 18.78 23.12 2.59
C PHE A 490 20.12 23.33 3.28
N VAL A 491 20.16 23.33 4.61
CA VAL A 491 21.39 23.68 5.36
C VAL A 491 21.74 22.64 6.40
N CYS A 492 20.76 22.17 7.17
CA CYS A 492 21.03 21.40 8.36
C CYS A 492 21.36 19.95 7.99
N ARG A 493 22.61 19.54 8.23
CA ARG A 493 22.91 18.12 8.40
C ARG A 493 22.29 17.66 9.73
N SER A 494 21.43 16.67 9.71
CA SER A 494 21.09 15.93 10.92
C SER A 494 22.36 15.24 11.44
N TRP A 495 22.44 15.01 12.74
CA TRP A 495 23.49 14.19 13.36
C TRP A 495 23.08 12.72 13.60
N SER A 496 21.82 12.37 13.36
CA SER A 496 21.27 11.03 13.52
C SER A 496 20.85 10.44 12.18
N LYS A 497 20.76 9.11 12.13
CA LYS A 497 19.96 8.40 11.12
C LYS A 497 18.50 8.82 11.16
N VAL A 498 17.73 8.41 10.16
CA VAL A 498 16.26 8.56 10.19
C VAL A 498 15.58 7.49 11.03
N VAL A 499 14.39 7.81 11.53
CA VAL A 499 13.54 6.89 12.32
C VAL A 499 13.35 5.54 11.61
N GLY A 500 13.22 5.55 10.28
CA GLY A 500 13.05 4.36 9.46
C GLY A 500 14.23 3.39 9.42
N ALA A 501 15.42 3.80 9.86
CA ALA A 501 16.63 2.98 9.87
C ALA A 501 17.32 2.93 11.25
N GLU A 502 16.76 3.60 12.26
CA GLU A 502 17.40 3.80 13.56
C GLU A 502 16.68 3.01 14.67
N SER A 503 17.20 1.81 14.97
CA SER A 503 16.64 0.95 16.03
C SER A 503 16.67 1.57 17.43
N ARG A 504 17.54 2.56 17.68
CA ARG A 504 17.73 3.19 19.00
C ARG A 504 16.76 4.33 19.29
N THR A 505 15.96 4.75 18.31
CA THR A 505 15.04 5.88 18.47
C THR A 505 14.06 5.62 19.60
N ALA A 506 13.94 6.57 20.52
CA ALA A 506 12.87 6.62 21.51
C ALA A 506 12.28 8.04 21.55
N GLY A 507 12.32 8.71 22.71
CA GLY A 507 11.72 10.03 22.91
C GLY A 507 10.20 9.94 22.89
N SER A 508 9.55 10.66 21.98
CA SER A 508 8.09 10.58 21.80
C SER A 508 7.64 9.28 21.09
N ILE A 509 8.56 8.54 20.46
CA ILE A 509 8.24 7.22 19.87
C ILE A 509 8.21 6.17 20.98
N LYS A 510 7.05 5.52 21.16
CA LYS A 510 6.81 4.61 22.30
C LYS A 510 7.34 3.21 22.08
N SER A 511 7.36 2.75 20.84
CA SER A 511 7.84 1.40 20.50
C SER A 511 8.32 1.34 19.05
N SER A 512 9.02 0.27 18.72
CA SER A 512 9.51 0.00 17.37
C SER A 512 9.26 -1.45 16.97
N PHE A 513 9.13 -1.67 15.67
CA PHE A 513 8.95 -2.95 15.02
C PHE A 513 9.99 -3.07 13.90
N ASN A 514 10.83 -4.11 13.98
CA ASN A 514 11.85 -4.38 12.97
C ASN A 514 11.23 -5.16 11.81
N LEU A 515 11.25 -4.57 10.62
CA LEU A 515 10.68 -5.15 9.40
C LEU A 515 11.44 -6.38 8.88
N ASN A 516 12.66 -6.60 9.37
CA ASN A 516 13.45 -7.83 9.14
C ASN A 516 13.42 -8.80 10.34
N SER A 517 12.58 -8.56 11.36
CA SER A 517 12.36 -9.57 12.40
C SER A 517 11.73 -10.82 11.79
N SER A 518 12.09 -12.00 12.30
CA SER A 518 11.71 -13.28 11.67
C SER A 518 10.19 -13.49 11.63
N PRO A 519 9.60 -13.84 10.47
CA PRO A 519 10.24 -13.96 9.16
C PRO A 519 10.60 -12.60 8.53
N SER A 520 11.79 -12.47 7.91
CA SER A 520 12.15 -11.25 7.16
C SER A 520 11.19 -11.04 5.98
N PHE A 521 10.49 -9.89 5.94
CA PHE A 521 9.52 -9.61 4.88
C PHE A 521 10.00 -8.58 3.86
N PHE A 522 11.01 -7.77 4.20
CA PHE A 522 11.42 -6.58 3.44
C PHE A 522 12.84 -6.66 2.89
N ASP A 523 13.71 -7.48 3.48
CA ASP A 523 15.15 -7.56 3.16
C ASP A 523 15.85 -6.19 3.19
N THR A 524 16.04 -5.53 2.04
CA THR A 524 16.57 -4.15 1.94
C THR A 524 15.62 -3.20 1.20
N GLU A 525 14.41 -3.65 0.90
CA GLU A 525 13.44 -2.95 0.06
C GLU A 525 12.61 -1.92 0.86
N HIS A 526 12.70 -0.66 0.46
CA HIS A 526 12.08 0.49 1.14
C HIS A 526 10.54 0.52 1.08
N SER A 527 9.97 -0.01 0.00
CA SER A 527 8.53 0.04 -0.31
C SER A 527 7.90 -1.35 -0.43
N ALA A 528 8.53 -2.37 0.18
CA ALA A 528 8.13 -3.76 0.04
C ALA A 528 6.66 -4.00 0.42
N GLN A 529 6.12 -3.22 1.37
CA GLN A 529 4.72 -3.27 1.79
C GLN A 529 3.72 -2.92 0.68
N PHE A 530 4.16 -2.34 -0.42
CA PHE A 530 3.35 -2.04 -1.61
C PHE A 530 3.76 -2.90 -2.81
N ASN A 531 5.04 -3.22 -2.92
CA ASN A 531 5.60 -3.90 -4.09
C ASN A 531 5.49 -5.42 -4.01
N ARG A 532 5.77 -6.02 -2.84
CA ARG A 532 5.68 -7.48 -2.68
C ARG A 532 4.23 -7.91 -2.65
N SER A 533 3.99 -9.16 -3.02
CA SER A 533 2.66 -9.76 -3.02
C SER A 533 2.07 -9.89 -1.60
N ILE A 534 0.76 -9.79 -1.47
CA ILE A 534 0.06 -9.87 -0.17
C ILE A 534 0.40 -11.14 0.64
N GLN A 535 0.71 -12.26 -0.03
CA GLN A 535 0.93 -13.55 0.61
C GLN A 535 2.11 -13.53 1.58
N VAL A 536 3.16 -12.78 1.26
CA VAL A 536 4.34 -12.63 2.14
C VAL A 536 4.20 -11.46 3.12
N LEU A 537 3.19 -10.61 2.95
CA LEU A 537 2.98 -9.39 3.74
C LEU A 537 1.88 -9.51 4.79
N LYS A 538 1.17 -10.64 4.88
CA LYS A 538 0.15 -10.85 5.93
C LYS A 538 0.65 -10.46 7.33
N PRO A 539 1.84 -10.89 7.80
CA PRO A 539 2.27 -10.54 9.16
C PRO A 539 2.53 -9.05 9.35
N PHE A 540 2.98 -8.35 8.31
CA PHE A 540 3.13 -6.90 8.33
C PHE A 540 1.79 -6.19 8.52
N TYR A 541 0.77 -6.55 7.73
CA TYR A 541 -0.56 -5.93 7.82
C TYR A 541 -1.29 -6.29 9.12
N ASP A 542 -1.07 -7.51 9.64
CA ASP A 542 -1.56 -7.90 10.96
C ASP A 542 -0.95 -7.05 12.06
N GLU A 543 0.36 -6.85 12.01
CA GLU A 543 1.04 -6.01 12.99
C GLU A 543 0.63 -4.55 12.86
N LEU A 544 0.52 -4.03 11.64
CA LEU A 544 0.00 -2.69 11.36
C LEU A 544 -1.37 -2.48 12.03
N LEU A 545 -2.34 -3.36 11.76
CA LEU A 545 -3.68 -3.28 12.34
C LEU A 545 -3.65 -3.37 13.87
N ARG A 546 -2.85 -4.27 14.46
CA ARG A 546 -2.70 -4.36 15.92
C ARG A 546 -2.16 -3.07 16.54
N ARG A 547 -1.19 -2.40 15.90
CA ARG A 547 -0.64 -1.12 16.38
C ARG A 547 -1.63 0.03 16.26
N LEU A 548 -2.60 -0.10 15.37
CA LEU A 548 -3.76 0.80 15.25
C LEU A 548 -4.94 0.39 16.13
N GLN A 549 -4.78 -0.67 16.94
CA GLN A 549 -5.83 -1.24 17.80
C GLN A 549 -7.07 -1.72 17.01
N ILE A 550 -6.85 -2.20 15.80
CA ILE A 550 -7.86 -2.81 14.94
C ILE A 550 -7.60 -4.31 14.90
N THR A 551 -8.65 -5.11 15.10
CA THR A 551 -8.55 -6.57 15.05
C THR A 551 -8.46 -7.04 13.60
N PRO A 552 -7.35 -7.64 13.15
CA PRO A 552 -7.30 -8.30 11.85
C PRO A 552 -8.13 -9.59 11.88
N ASN A 553 -8.62 -10.00 10.72
CA ASN A 553 -9.19 -11.33 10.54
C ASN A 553 -8.17 -12.42 10.92
N PRO A 554 -8.62 -13.58 11.45
CA PRO A 554 -7.75 -14.68 11.85
C PRO A 554 -6.78 -15.11 10.74
#